data_AF-A0A1Y2DFN4-F1
#
_entry.id   AF-A0A1Y2DFN4-F1
#
_cell.length_a   1.000
_cell.length_b   1.000
_cell.length_c   1.000
_cell.angle_alpha   90.00
_cell.angle_beta   90.00
_cell.angle_gamma   90.00
#
_symmetry.space_group_name_H-M   'P 1'
#
loop_
_entity.id
_entity.type
_entity.pdbx_description
1 polymer ?
#
loop_
_entity_poly.entity_id
_entity_poly.type
_entity_poly.pdbx_seq_one_letter_code
_entity_poly.pdbx_strand_id
1 'polypeptide(L)'
;LPPELHLLISSHLIYPDALSLKHTSRHFFHLVDTGVKLKVDWLMERRLLHLECPNDRRCDLGSDLKFCRGSVPLLMRRRREHLECESRQGLGCLVYGTSVCSHKRRGRERWTRWLRARMTVEVWWVLLALGPVLLGWFWMVELV
;
A
#
# COMPACT_ATOMS: atom_id res chain seq x y z
N LEU A 1 19.77 21.63 11.63
CA LEU A 1 20.80 22.04 10.66
C LEU A 1 20.66 23.55 10.41
N PRO A 2 21.64 24.21 9.76
CA PRO A 2 21.46 25.57 9.26
C PRO A 2 20.25 25.67 8.31
N PRO A 3 19.56 26.83 8.24
CA PRO A 3 18.40 27.05 7.36
C PRO A 3 18.68 26.76 5.89
N GLU A 4 19.90 27.01 5.42
CA GLU A 4 20.34 26.78 4.05
C GLU A 4 20.30 25.29 3.71
N LEU A 5 20.75 24.44 4.64
CA LEU A 5 20.66 22.99 4.47
C LEU A 5 19.21 22.52 4.53
N HIS A 6 18.37 23.11 5.38
CA HIS A 6 16.94 22.79 5.39
C HIS A 6 16.25 23.18 4.08
N LEU A 7 16.60 24.33 3.49
CA LEU A 7 16.09 24.77 2.19
C LEU A 7 16.51 23.80 1.08
N LEU A 8 17.81 23.45 1.04
CA LEU A 8 18.35 22.50 0.08
C LEU A 8 17.61 21.15 0.18
N ILE A 9 17.46 20.60 1.38
CA ILE A 9 16.73 19.35 1.61
C ILE A 9 15.28 19.48 1.13
N SER A 10 14.60 20.57 1.50
CA SER A 10 13.20 20.79 1.13
C SER A 10 12.99 20.90 -0.39
N SER A 11 13.98 21.41 -1.13
CA SER A 11 13.93 21.55 -2.58
C SER A 11 13.93 20.21 -3.33
N HIS A 12 14.39 19.13 -2.68
CA HIS A 12 14.39 17.78 -3.23
C HIS A 12 13.12 16.99 -2.90
N LEU A 13 12.21 17.55 -2.10
CA LEU A 13 10.98 16.87 -1.72
C LEU A 13 9.88 17.05 -2.76
N ILE A 14 9.20 15.95 -3.10
CA ILE A 14 7.97 16.01 -3.89
C ILE A 14 6.82 16.64 -3.08
N TYR A 15 5.82 17.17 -3.77
CA TYR A 15 4.72 17.95 -3.15
C TYR A 15 4.14 17.34 -1.86
N PRO A 16 3.72 16.06 -1.81
CA PRO A 16 3.18 15.47 -0.59
C PRO A 16 4.12 15.51 0.62
N ASP A 17 5.41 15.33 0.38
CA ASP A 17 6.43 15.17 1.40
C ASP A 17 6.89 16.57 1.87
N ALA A 18 7.02 17.51 0.93
CA ALA A 18 7.22 18.94 1.23
C ALA A 18 6.06 19.51 2.06
N LEU A 19 4.81 19.21 1.68
CA LEU A 19 3.63 19.64 2.44
C LEU A 19 3.63 19.03 3.85
N SER A 20 4.00 17.76 3.98
CA SER A 20 4.09 17.11 5.29
C SER A 20 5.16 17.79 6.15
N LEU A 21 6.36 18.06 5.59
CA LEU A 21 7.43 18.77 6.30
C LEU A 21 7.00 20.18 6.72
N LYS A 22 6.34 20.93 5.83
CA LYS A 22 5.82 22.27 6.10
C LYS A 22 4.91 22.33 7.33
N HIS A 23 4.11 21.28 7.57
CA HIS A 23 3.18 21.22 8.71
C HIS A 23 3.76 20.58 9.98
N THR A 24 5.04 20.20 10.01
CA THR A 24 5.67 19.60 11.21
C THR A 24 6.03 20.63 12.28
N SER A 25 6.41 21.85 11.88
CA SER A 25 6.81 22.91 12.81
C SER A 25 6.59 24.30 12.21
N ARG A 26 6.49 25.32 13.07
CA ARG A 26 6.39 26.71 12.62
C ARG A 26 7.60 27.16 11.80
N HIS A 27 8.80 26.66 12.12
CA HIS A 27 10.02 26.94 11.36
C HIS A 27 9.89 26.46 9.91
N PHE A 28 9.50 25.20 9.71
CA PHE A 28 9.32 24.65 8.37
C PHE A 28 8.11 25.22 7.63
N PHE A 29 7.08 25.65 8.36
CA PHE A 29 5.90 26.28 7.76
C PHE A 29 6.25 27.53 6.93
N HIS A 30 7.20 28.32 7.43
CA HIS A 30 7.67 29.53 6.76
C HIS A 30 8.83 29.28 5.77
N LEU A 31 9.58 28.19 5.95
CA LEU A 31 10.75 27.87 5.14
C LEU A 31 10.42 27.08 3.87
N VAL A 32 9.51 26.11 3.96
CA VAL A 32 9.26 25.12 2.89
C VAL A 32 8.27 25.67 1.86
N ASP A 33 8.69 25.69 0.60
CA ASP A 33 7.82 26.07 -0.52
C ASP A 33 6.99 24.88 -1.02
N THR A 34 5.68 25.12 -1.15
CA THR A 34 4.69 24.18 -1.71
C THR A 34 3.88 24.86 -2.82
N GLY A 35 4.55 25.71 -3.60
CA GLY A 35 3.97 26.47 -4.69
C GLY A 35 3.37 25.65 -5.84
N VAL A 36 2.79 26.36 -6.81
CA VAL A 36 2.10 25.77 -7.97
C VAL A 36 3.02 24.86 -8.78
N LYS A 37 4.29 25.25 -8.97
CA LYS A 37 5.27 24.46 -9.72
C LYS A 37 5.38 23.03 -9.17
N LEU A 38 5.59 22.91 -7.85
CA LEU A 38 5.74 21.61 -7.20
C LEU A 38 4.48 20.74 -7.31
N LYS A 39 3.29 21.35 -7.26
CA LYS A 39 2.00 20.66 -7.47
C LYS A 39 1.86 20.13 -8.89
N VAL A 40 2.22 20.95 -9.88
CA VAL A 40 2.17 20.58 -11.30
C VAL A 40 3.18 19.47 -11.60
N ASP A 41 4.43 19.62 -11.15
CA ASP A 41 5.48 18.62 -11.32
C ASP A 41 5.03 17.26 -10.76
N TRP A 42 4.46 17.26 -9.56
CA TRP A 42 3.90 16.06 -8.94
C TRP A 42 2.76 15.43 -9.76
N LEU A 43 1.82 16.22 -10.29
CA LEU A 43 0.73 15.71 -11.13
C LEU A 43 1.25 15.15 -12.46
N MET A 44 2.22 15.81 -13.08
CA MET A 44 2.86 15.37 -14.31
C MET A 44 3.59 14.05 -14.12
N GLU A 45 4.41 13.93 -13.07
CA GLU A 45 5.14 12.70 -12.76
C GLU A 45 4.18 11.53 -12.51
N ARG A 46 3.08 11.74 -11.79
CA ARG A 46 2.04 10.71 -11.63
C ARG A 46 1.45 10.26 -12.96
N ARG A 47 1.18 11.19 -13.88
CA ARG A 47 0.65 10.86 -15.21
C ARG A 47 1.66 10.09 -16.05
N LEU A 48 2.94 10.46 -16.00
CA LEU A 48 4.02 9.77 -16.68
C LEU A 48 4.19 8.33 -16.17
N LEU A 49 4.03 8.12 -14.87
CA LEU A 49 4.08 6.81 -14.23
C LEU A 49 2.77 6.00 -14.37
N HIS A 50 1.79 6.49 -15.14
CA HIS A 50 0.47 5.89 -15.31
C HIS A 50 -0.25 5.60 -13.98
N LEU A 51 -0.02 6.44 -12.98
CA LEU A 51 -0.69 6.36 -11.68
C LEU A 51 -2.04 7.07 -11.73
N GLU A 52 -2.93 6.70 -10.82
CA GLU A 52 -4.23 7.36 -10.64
C GLU A 52 -4.05 8.86 -10.35
N CYS A 53 -4.58 9.71 -11.23
CA CYS A 53 -4.59 11.16 -11.05
C CYS A 53 -5.90 11.61 -10.38
N PRO A 54 -5.90 12.70 -9.59
CA PRO A 54 -7.12 13.29 -9.03
C PRO A 54 -8.12 13.61 -10.16
N ASN A 55 -9.31 13.02 -10.12
CA ASN A 55 -10.32 13.14 -11.18
C ASN A 55 -11.41 14.18 -10.84
N ASP A 56 -11.02 15.27 -10.19
CA ASP A 56 -11.95 16.34 -9.85
C ASP A 56 -12.02 17.37 -10.98
N ARG A 57 -13.25 17.74 -11.37
CA ARG A 57 -13.51 18.79 -12.37
C ARG A 57 -12.98 20.17 -11.97
N ARG A 58 -12.52 20.36 -10.72
CA ARG A 58 -12.02 21.61 -10.16
C ARG A 58 -10.76 21.35 -9.32
N CYS A 59 -9.62 21.14 -9.97
CA CYS A 59 -8.32 21.14 -9.29
C CYS A 59 -7.80 22.58 -9.20
N ASP A 60 -7.88 23.20 -8.02
CA ASP A 60 -7.36 24.56 -7.80
C ASP A 60 -5.94 24.47 -7.18
N LEU A 61 -4.95 24.90 -7.95
CA LEU A 61 -3.53 24.87 -7.58
C LEU A 61 -3.10 26.02 -6.66
N GLY A 62 -3.96 27.03 -6.47
CA GLY A 62 -3.61 28.31 -5.84
C GLY A 62 -3.27 28.24 -4.36
N SER A 63 -3.76 27.24 -3.63
CA SER A 63 -3.35 27.01 -2.23
C SER A 63 -3.36 25.54 -1.87
N ASP A 64 -2.58 25.17 -0.84
CA ASP A 64 -2.51 23.78 -0.37
C ASP A 64 -3.87 23.29 0.12
N LEU A 65 -4.62 24.16 0.81
CA LEU A 65 -5.96 23.86 1.29
C LEU A 65 -6.93 23.56 0.14
N LYS A 66 -6.87 24.32 -0.95
CA LYS A 66 -7.75 24.12 -2.11
C LYS A 66 -7.33 22.94 -2.96
N PHE A 67 -6.02 22.74 -3.12
CA PHE A 67 -5.46 21.62 -3.87
C PHE A 67 -5.76 20.28 -3.19
N CYS A 68 -5.63 20.23 -1.86
CA CYS A 68 -5.94 19.06 -1.05
C CYS A 68 -7.47 18.89 -0.82
N ARG A 69 -8.33 19.26 -1.77
CA ARG A 69 -9.78 18.95 -1.75
C ARG A 69 -10.10 17.78 -2.68
N GLY A 70 -11.29 17.21 -2.51
CA GLY A 70 -11.80 16.14 -3.36
C GLY A 70 -11.04 14.83 -3.20
N SER A 71 -10.45 14.34 -4.28
CA SER A 71 -9.75 13.05 -4.39
C SER A 71 -8.29 13.08 -3.93
N VAL A 72 -7.65 14.26 -3.83
CA VAL A 72 -6.26 14.40 -3.36
C VAL A 72 -6.07 13.90 -1.91
N PRO A 73 -6.93 14.20 -0.93
CA PRO A 73 -6.87 13.62 0.41
C PRO A 73 -6.82 12.10 0.45
N LEU A 74 -7.54 11.43 -0.45
CA LEU A 74 -7.56 9.96 -0.51
C LEU A 74 -6.20 9.42 -0.97
N LEU A 75 -5.58 10.08 -1.96
CA LEU A 75 -4.23 9.74 -2.39
C LEU A 75 -3.20 9.98 -1.29
N MET A 76 -3.30 11.11 -0.59
CA MET A 76 -2.42 11.44 0.54
C MET A 76 -2.58 10.43 1.68
N ARG A 77 -3.81 10.01 1.98
CA ARG A 77 -4.11 8.97 2.97
C ARG A 77 -3.53 7.63 2.56
N ARG A 78 -3.74 7.20 1.32
CA ARG A 78 -3.22 5.92 0.78
C ARG A 78 -1.70 5.85 0.83
N ARG A 79 -0.98 6.98 0.62
CA ARG A 79 0.49 7.03 0.77
C ARG A 79 0.97 6.83 2.22
N ARG A 80 0.10 7.09 3.21
CA ARG A 80 0.40 6.92 4.65
C ARG A 80 -0.06 5.55 5.19
N GLU A 81 -0.59 4.71 4.33
CA GLU A 81 -0.98 3.34 4.67
C GLU A 81 0.16 2.37 4.35
N HIS A 82 0.29 1.31 5.13
CA HIS A 82 1.25 0.24 4.84
C HIS A 82 0.96 -0.42 3.48
N LEU A 83 1.98 -0.51 2.62
CA LEU A 83 1.87 -1.18 1.31
C LEU A 83 1.50 -2.67 1.43
N GLU A 84 1.84 -3.31 2.54
CA GLU A 84 1.57 -4.73 2.79
C GLU A 84 0.11 -5.03 3.14
N CYS A 85 -0.65 -4.03 3.59
CA CYS A 85 -2.00 -4.23 4.10
C CYS A 85 -3.00 -4.11 2.95
N GLU A 86 -4.09 -4.89 2.97
CA GLU A 86 -5.00 -4.97 1.81
C GLU A 86 -5.58 -3.58 1.50
N SER A 87 -5.35 -3.09 0.28
CA SER A 87 -5.77 -1.77 -0.20
C SER A 87 -7.27 -1.66 -0.49
N ARG A 88 -8.11 -2.43 0.22
CA ARG A 88 -9.57 -2.30 0.15
C ARG A 88 -10.00 -1.06 0.94
N GLN A 89 -11.05 -0.38 0.45
CA GLN A 89 -11.56 0.84 1.07
C GLN A 89 -11.89 0.58 2.55
N GLY A 90 -11.22 1.31 3.45
CA GLY A 90 -11.44 1.24 4.91
C GLY A 90 -10.56 0.23 5.68
N LEU A 91 -9.72 -0.56 5.01
CA LEU A 91 -8.88 -1.61 5.65
C LEU A 91 -7.39 -1.23 5.76
N GLY A 92 -6.97 -0.12 5.15
CA GLY A 92 -5.60 0.39 5.22
C GLY A 92 -5.21 0.81 6.65
N CYS A 93 -4.10 0.27 7.16
CA CYS A 93 -3.54 0.63 8.46
C CYS A 93 -2.56 1.80 8.28
N LEU A 94 -2.73 2.87 9.08
CA LEU A 94 -1.81 4.02 9.12
C LEU A 94 -0.45 3.61 9.70
N VAL A 95 0.64 4.13 9.12
CA VAL A 95 2.00 3.90 9.61
C VAL A 95 2.22 4.67 10.91
N TYR A 96 2.04 4.02 12.05
CA TYR A 96 2.32 4.57 13.39
C TYR A 96 3.69 4.15 13.95
N GLY A 97 4.58 3.62 13.11
CA GLY A 97 5.90 3.14 13.56
C GLY A 97 5.85 1.84 14.37
N THR A 98 4.73 1.11 14.33
CA THR A 98 4.63 -0.22 14.94
C THR A 98 5.32 -1.28 14.07
N SER A 99 5.99 -2.24 14.69
CA SER A 99 6.73 -3.31 13.96
C SER A 99 5.82 -4.34 13.28
N VAL A 100 4.51 -4.34 13.59
CA VAL A 100 3.54 -5.32 13.09
C VAL A 100 2.27 -4.61 12.60
N CYS A 101 1.88 -4.81 11.34
CA CYS A 101 0.55 -4.42 10.83
C CYS A 101 -0.48 -5.47 11.25
N SER A 102 -1.51 -5.07 12.01
CA SER A 102 -2.64 -5.93 12.41
C SER A 102 -3.41 -6.50 11.21
N HIS A 103 -3.47 -5.74 10.11
CA HIS A 103 -4.15 -6.09 8.86
C HIS A 103 -3.23 -6.77 7.83
N LYS A 104 -2.02 -7.19 8.22
CA LYS A 104 -1.14 -7.95 7.33
C LYS A 104 -1.80 -9.29 6.97
N ARG A 105 -1.90 -9.56 5.67
CA ARG A 105 -2.48 -10.80 5.15
C ARG A 105 -1.67 -11.99 5.69
N ARG A 106 -2.26 -12.80 6.57
CA ARG A 106 -1.58 -13.99 7.10
C ARG A 106 -1.43 -15.01 5.97
N GLY A 107 -0.20 -15.53 5.77
CA GLY A 107 0.08 -16.54 4.73
C GLY A 107 -0.86 -17.75 4.79
N ARG A 108 -1.38 -18.07 5.99
CA ARG A 108 -2.40 -19.08 6.24
C ARG A 108 -3.67 -18.89 5.41
N GLU A 109 -4.12 -17.66 5.17
CA GLU A 109 -5.30 -17.36 4.34
C GLU A 109 -5.06 -17.52 2.83
N ARG A 110 -3.79 -17.40 2.43
CA ARG A 110 -3.35 -17.68 1.05
C ARG A 110 -3.30 -19.19 0.82
N TRP A 111 -2.78 -19.93 1.80
CA TRP A 111 -2.75 -21.39 1.81
C TRP A 111 -4.15 -22.00 1.85
N THR A 112 -5.07 -21.51 2.70
CA THR A 112 -6.44 -22.04 2.75
C THR A 112 -7.22 -21.75 1.48
N ARG A 113 -7.04 -20.59 0.84
CA ARG A 113 -7.65 -20.31 -0.47
C ARG A 113 -7.03 -21.14 -1.59
N TRP A 114 -5.71 -21.33 -1.58
CA TRP A 114 -5.04 -22.19 -2.54
C TRP A 114 -5.49 -23.65 -2.40
N LEU A 115 -5.57 -24.17 -1.17
CA LEU A 115 -6.12 -25.48 -0.87
C LEU A 115 -7.58 -25.59 -1.34
N ARG A 116 -8.43 -24.59 -1.04
CA ARG A 116 -9.84 -24.62 -1.41
C ARG A 116 -10.07 -24.45 -2.93
N ALA A 117 -9.18 -23.77 -3.63
CA ALA A 117 -9.23 -23.63 -5.09
C ALA A 117 -8.69 -24.86 -5.83
N ARG A 118 -7.80 -25.64 -5.19
CA ARG A 118 -7.09 -26.77 -5.81
C ARG A 118 -7.60 -28.14 -5.35
N MET A 119 -8.28 -28.22 -4.20
CA MET A 119 -9.15 -29.33 -3.80
C MET A 119 -10.44 -29.28 -4.64
N THR A 120 -10.32 -29.61 -5.91
CA THR A 120 -11.48 -29.98 -6.72
C THR A 120 -11.95 -31.36 -6.26
N VAL A 121 -13.24 -31.65 -6.46
CA VAL A 121 -13.88 -32.93 -6.09
C VAL A 121 -13.07 -34.14 -6.59
N GLU A 122 -12.48 -34.03 -7.79
CA GLU A 122 -11.57 -34.99 -8.41
C GLU A 122 -10.36 -35.36 -7.52
N VAL A 123 -9.66 -34.37 -6.94
CA VAL A 123 -8.47 -34.60 -6.09
C VAL A 123 -8.86 -35.29 -4.78
N TRP A 124 -10.06 -35.02 -4.29
CA TRP A 124 -10.59 -35.68 -3.09
C TRP A 124 -10.87 -37.17 -3.35
N TRP A 125 -11.44 -37.52 -4.50
CA TRP A 125 -11.64 -38.93 -4.89
C TRP A 125 -10.32 -39.67 -5.09
N VAL A 126 -9.31 -39.03 -5.69
CA VAL A 126 -7.98 -39.62 -5.86
C VAL A 126 -7.32 -39.91 -4.50
N LEU A 127 -7.39 -38.98 -3.54
CA LEU A 127 -6.86 -39.19 -2.19
C LEU A 127 -7.60 -40.32 -1.44
N LEU A 128 -8.92 -40.40 -1.62
CA LEU A 128 -9.74 -41.44 -1.00
C LEU A 128 -9.42 -42.82 -1.58
N ALA A 129 -9.15 -42.92 -2.89
CA ALA A 129 -8.71 -44.15 -3.53
C ALA A 129 -7.27 -44.54 -3.17
N LEU A 130 -6.39 -43.56 -2.90
CA LEU A 130 -5.00 -43.82 -2.53
C LEU A 130 -4.87 -44.45 -1.13
N GLY A 131 -5.75 -44.10 -0.19
CA GLY A 131 -5.77 -44.62 1.18
C GLY A 131 -5.77 -46.15 1.29
N PRO A 132 -6.73 -46.87 0.68
CA PRO A 132 -6.77 -48.34 0.73
C PRO A 132 -5.61 -48.99 -0.05
N VAL A 133 -5.10 -48.35 -1.11
CA VAL A 133 -3.92 -48.85 -1.85
C VAL A 133 -2.68 -48.82 -0.95
N LEU A 134 -2.46 -47.72 -0.23
CA LEU A 134 -1.34 -47.59 0.70
C LEU A 134 -1.49 -48.52 1.92
N LEU A 135 -2.71 -48.68 2.44
CA LEU A 135 -2.99 -49.63 3.54
C LEU A 135 -2.74 -51.07 3.09
N GLY A 136 -3.19 -51.44 1.90
CA GLY A 136 -2.93 -52.76 1.32
C GLY A 136 -1.43 -52.99 1.07
N TRP A 137 -0.71 -51.97 0.60
CA TRP A 137 0.73 -52.07 0.41
C TRP A 137 1.48 -52.22 1.73
N PHE A 138 1.08 -51.48 2.77
CA PHE A 138 1.67 -51.59 4.11
C PHE A 138 1.45 -52.98 4.71
N TRP A 139 0.23 -53.52 4.57
CA TRP A 139 -0.07 -54.90 4.98
C TRP A 139 0.75 -55.94 4.22
N MET A 140 0.97 -55.75 2.91
CA MET A 140 1.79 -56.65 2.10
C MET A 140 3.27 -56.58 2.47
N VAL A 141 3.77 -55.42 2.89
CA VAL A 141 5.17 -55.25 3.37
C VAL A 141 5.37 -55.88 4.75
N GLU A 142 4.33 -55.96 5.58
CA GLU A 142 4.38 -56.60 6.90
C GLU A 142 4.26 -58.14 6.84
N LEU A 143 3.78 -58.67 5.71
CA LEU A 143 3.57 -60.11 5.44
C LEU A 143 4.73 -60.79 4.68
N VAL A 144 5.75 -60.04 4.26
CA VAL A 144 6.98 -60.54 3.58
C VAL A 144 8.16 -60.43 4.53
#